data_AF-A0A1N6N8V8-F1
#
_entry.id   AF-A0A1N6N8V8-F1
#
_cell.length_a   1.000
_cell.length_b   1.000
_cell.length_c   1.000
_cell.angle_alpha   90.00
_cell.angle_beta   90.00
_cell.angle_gamma   90.00
#
_symmetry.space_group_name_H-M   'P 1'
#
loop_
_entity.id
_entity.type
_entity.pdbx_description
1 polymer ?
#
loop_
_entity_poly.entity_id
_entity_poly.type
_entity_poly.pdbx_seq_one_letter_code
_entity_poly.pdbx_strand_id
1 'polypeptide(L)' 'MREMLGHGPGRVYLLFLLATIVALAATVFTGLLELPPGGEPILFFGWMTMPLFTGVSFVVAWLVAYVVYFFFFWPYR' A
#
# COMPACT_ATOMS: atom_id res chain seq x y z
N MET A 1 -3.13 5.43 -21.49
CA MET A 1 -3.35 4.30 -20.54
C MET A 1 -3.12 2.93 -21.17
N ARG A 2 -3.43 2.69 -22.46
CA ARG A 2 -3.04 1.47 -23.17
C ARG A 2 -1.52 1.27 -23.24
N GLU A 3 -0.71 2.34 -23.24
CA GLU A 3 0.76 2.20 -23.23
C GLU A 3 1.30 1.57 -21.94
N MET A 4 0.72 1.89 -20.77
CA MET A 4 1.13 1.28 -19.49
C MET A 4 0.84 -0.23 -19.46
N LEU A 5 -0.21 -0.68 -20.14
CA LEU A 5 -0.53 -2.09 -20.31
C LEU A 5 0.31 -2.78 -21.40
N GLY A 6 1.00 -2.03 -22.26
CA GLY A 6 1.94 -2.58 -23.25
C GLY A 6 3.36 -2.74 -22.70
N HIS A 7 3.73 -1.92 -21.72
CA HIS A 7 5.08 -1.85 -21.15
C HIS A 7 5.22 -2.78 -19.93
N GLY A 8 6.15 -3.74 -19.99
CA GLY A 8 6.39 -4.71 -18.90
C GLY A 8 6.51 -4.10 -17.50
N PRO A 9 7.35 -3.06 -17.31
CA PRO A 9 7.47 -2.34 -16.04
C PRO A 9 6.18 -1.65 -15.58
N GLY A 10 5.38 -1.13 -16.52
CA GLY A 10 4.07 -0.55 -16.23
C GLY A 10 3.10 -1.58 -15.65
N ARG A 11 3.11 -2.81 -16.18
CA ARG A 11 2.31 -3.91 -15.63
C ARG A 11 2.75 -4.29 -14.22
N VAL A 12 4.07 -4.40 -13.97
CA VAL A 12 4.60 -4.74 -12.63
C VAL A 12 4.20 -3.67 -11.62
N TYR A 13 4.33 -2.39 -11.99
CA TYR A 13 3.88 -1.27 -11.15
C TYR A 13 2.38 -1.37 -10.81
N LEU A 14 1.53 -1.59 -11.81
CA LEU A 14 0.08 -1.71 -11.61
C LEU A 14 -0.28 -2.93 -10.76
N LEU A 15 0.38 -4.07 -10.97
CA LEU A 15 0.18 -5.26 -10.15
C LEU A 15 0.61 -5.04 -8.70
N PHE A 16 1.72 -4.33 -8.47
CA PHE A 16 2.17 -3.98 -7.13
C PHE A 16 1.14 -3.09 -6.42
N LEU A 17 0.66 -2.02 -7.07
CA LEU A 17 -0.37 -1.16 -6.50
C LEU A 17 -1.65 -1.94 -6.19
N LEU A 18 -2.10 -2.79 -7.11
CA LEU A 18 -3.26 -3.64 -6.90
C LEU A 18 -3.06 -4.57 -5.69
N ALA A 19 -1.90 -5.22 -5.59
CA ALA A 19 -1.56 -6.10 -4.47
C ALA A 19 -1.61 -5.35 -3.12
N THR A 20 -1.12 -4.11 -3.06
CA THR A 20 -1.20 -3.31 -1.82
C THR A 20 -2.64 -2.95 -1.43
N ILE A 21 -3.52 -2.68 -2.41
CA ILE A 21 -4.95 -2.45 -2.14
C ILE A 21 -5.59 -3.74 -1.59
N VAL A 22 -5.32 -4.88 -2.23
CA VAL A 22 -5.84 -6.19 -1.79
C VAL A 22 -5.35 -6.52 -0.39
N ALA A 23 -4.08 -6.27 -0.09
CA ALA A 23 -3.52 -6.48 1.24
C ALA A 23 -4.20 -5.58 2.29
N LEU A 24 -4.41 -4.29 1.98
CA LEU A 24 -5.11 -3.37 2.87
C LEU A 24 -6.56 -3.85 3.11
N ALA A 25 -7.28 -4.20 2.06
CA ALA A 25 -8.64 -4.72 2.17
C ALA A 25 -8.69 -5.99 3.02
N ALA A 26 -7.79 -6.95 2.80
CA ALA A 26 -7.71 -8.17 3.61
C ALA A 26 -7.43 -7.87 5.09
N THR A 27 -6.56 -6.90 5.36
CA THR A 27 -6.25 -6.47 6.74
C THR A 27 -7.48 -5.86 7.42
N VAL A 28 -8.29 -5.10 6.69
CA VAL A 28 -9.57 -4.57 7.20
C VAL A 28 -10.57 -5.71 7.43
N PHE A 29 -10.75 -6.60 6.45
CA PHE A 29 -11.72 -7.70 6.51
C PHE A 29 -11.45 -8.71 7.64
N THR A 30 -10.19 -8.89 8.01
CA THR A 30 -9.79 -9.81 9.09
C THR A 30 -9.98 -9.20 10.48
N GLY A 31 -10.40 -7.93 10.59
CA GLY A 31 -10.55 -7.23 11.87
C GLY A 31 -9.21 -6.88 12.53
N LEU A 32 -8.08 -7.02 11.82
CA LEU A 32 -6.74 -6.72 12.35
C LEU A 32 -6.57 -5.26 12.82
N LEU A 33 -7.42 -4.36 12.31
CA LEU A 33 -7.44 -2.95 12.65
C LEU A 33 -8.55 -2.59 13.66
N GLU A 34 -9.37 -3.55 14.06
CA GLU A 34 -10.46 -3.32 15.01
C GLU A 34 -9.95 -3.24 16.45
N LEU A 35 -10.76 -2.60 17.29
CA LEU A 35 -10.52 -2.56 18.72
C LEU A 35 -10.73 -3.95 19.32
N PRO A 36 -9.79 -4.45 20.14
CA PRO A 36 -10.01 -5.64 20.95
C PRO A 36 -11.26 -5.50 21.84
N PRO A 37 -11.81 -6.62 22.36
CA PRO A 37 -13.00 -6.62 23.21
C PRO A 37 -12.90 -5.72 24.46
N GLY A 38 -11.68 -5.41 24.91
CA GLY A 38 -11.42 -4.50 26.04
C GLY A 38 -11.42 -3.01 25.68
N GLY A 39 -11.57 -2.64 24.40
CA GLY A 39 -11.58 -1.26 23.95
C GLY A 39 -10.21 -0.55 23.97
N GLU A 40 -9.14 -1.25 24.36
CA GLU A 40 -7.78 -0.70 24.34
C GLU A 40 -7.18 -0.77 22.93
N PRO A 41 -6.73 0.37 22.35
CA PRO A 41 -6.11 0.37 21.03
C PRO A 41 -4.86 -0.50 20.98
N ILE A 42 -4.70 -1.30 19.92
CA ILE A 42 -3.44 -2.01 19.68
C ILE A 42 -2.40 -0.98 19.22
N LEU A 43 -1.34 -0.83 20.01
CA LEU A 43 -0.22 0.07 19.72
C LEU A 43 0.94 -0.68 19.07
N PHE A 44 1.40 -0.17 17.94
CA PHE A 44 2.63 -0.56 17.29
C PHE A 44 3.79 0.28 17.84
N PHE A 45 4.85 -0.40 18.30
CA PHE A 45 6.00 0.21 19.00
C PHE A 45 5.65 1.11 20.20
N GLY A 46 4.44 1.01 20.76
CA GLY A 46 4.00 1.75 21.94
C GLY A 46 3.63 3.22 21.73
N TRP A 47 3.66 3.74 20.50
CA TRP A 47 3.36 5.16 20.22
C TRP A 47 2.38 5.39 19.06
N MET A 48 2.10 4.38 18.24
CA MET A 48 1.26 4.51 17.06
C MET A 48 0.15 3.45 17.06
N THR A 49 -1.08 3.83 16.71
CA THR A 49 -2.17 2.85 16.62
C THR A 49 -2.03 1.97 15.37
N MET A 50 -2.47 0.71 15.44
CA MET A 50 -2.44 -0.22 14.30
C MET A 50 -3.10 0.32 13.02
N PRO A 51 -4.29 0.97 13.08
CA PRO A 51 -4.89 1.62 11.90
C PRO A 51 -3.99 2.70 11.30
N LEU A 52 -3.40 3.55 12.14
CA LEU A 52 -2.52 4.63 11.68
C LEU A 52 -1.25 4.06 11.04
N PHE A 53 -0.60 3.09 11.68
CA PHE A 53 0.59 2.44 11.14
C PHE A 53 0.33 1.78 9.78
N THR A 54 -0.79 1.08 9.66
CA THR A 54 -1.20 0.41 8.42
C THR A 54 -1.44 1.44 7.30
N GLY A 55 -2.16 2.53 7.60
CA GLY A 55 -2.40 3.60 6.65
C GLY A 55 -1.12 4.29 6.18
N VAL A 56 -0.22 4.62 7.11
CA VAL A 56 1.09 5.23 6.80
C VAL A 56 1.92 4.29 5.91
N SER A 57 1.99 3.01 6.27
CA SER A 57 2.74 2.00 5.51
C SER A 57 2.21 1.84 4.08
N PHE A 58 0.89 1.86 3.91
CA PHE A 58 0.23 1.82 2.60
C PHE A 58 0.62 3.03 1.74
N VAL A 59 0.52 4.25 2.29
CA VAL A 59 0.88 5.47 1.56
C VAL A 59 2.37 5.50 1.20
N VAL A 60 3.25 5.10 2.12
CA VAL A 60 4.70 5.02 1.87
C VAL A 60 5.00 4.03 0.74
N ALA A 61 4.39 2.85 0.75
CA ALA A 61 4.56 1.87 -0.33
C ALA A 61 4.13 2.44 -1.70
N TRP A 62 3.02 3.19 -1.74
CA TRP A 62 2.55 3.87 -2.94
C TRP A 62 3.50 4.95 -3.43
N LEU A 63 3.99 5.80 -2.52
CA LEU A 63 4.95 6.85 -2.85
C LEU A 63 6.24 6.26 -3.40
N VAL A 64 6.78 5.21 -2.78
CA VAL A 64 7.98 4.53 -3.26
C VAL A 64 7.74 3.93 -4.65
N ALA A 65 6.63 3.21 -4.84
CA ALA A 65 6.28 2.65 -6.15
C ALA A 65 6.16 3.75 -7.22
N TYR A 66 5.53 4.88 -6.87
CA TYR A 66 5.38 6.02 -7.77
C TYR A 66 6.74 6.64 -8.14
N VAL A 67 7.58 6.91 -7.15
CA VAL A 67 8.93 7.48 -7.33
C VAL A 67 9.78 6.55 -8.20
N VAL A 68 9.80 5.24 -7.92
CA VAL A 68 10.54 4.26 -8.71
C VAL A 68 10.01 4.23 -10.15
N TYR A 69 8.70 4.19 -10.32
CA TYR A 69 8.11 4.20 -11.66
C TYR A 69 8.49 5.47 -12.44
N PHE A 70 8.38 6.62 -11.78
CA PHE A 70 8.64 7.93 -12.36
C PHE A 70 10.11 8.13 -12.75
N PHE A 71 11.07 7.77 -11.91
CA PHE A 71 12.48 8.03 -12.22
C PHE A 71 13.09 7.02 -13.19
N PHE A 72 12.65 5.77 -13.18
CA PHE A 72 13.28 4.71 -13.97
C PHE A 72 12.57 4.39 -15.28
N PHE A 73 11.25 4.63 -15.35
CA PHE A 73 10.44 4.21 -16.50
C PHE A 73 9.71 5.37 -17.18
N TRP A 74 9.84 6.61 -16.67
CA TRP A 74 9.29 7.82 -17.24
C TRP A 74 10.41 8.87 -17.50
N PRO A 75 10.32 9.70 -18.55
CA PRO A 75 9.38 9.61 -19.66
C PRO A 75 9.76 8.43 -20.56
N TYR A 76 8.75 7.78 -21.14
CA TYR A 76 8.92 6.67 -22.07
C TYR A 76 9.98 7.04 -23.12
N ARG A 77 11.14 6.36 -23.11
CA ARG A 77 12.03 6.30 -24.25
C ARG A 77 11.58 5.15 -25.16
#